data_AF-A0A925D437-F1
#
_entry.id   AF-A0A925D437-F1
#
_cell.length_a   1.000
_cell.length_b   1.000
_cell.length_c   1.000
_cell.angle_alpha   90.00
_cell.angle_beta   90.00
_cell.angle_gamma   90.00
#
_symmetry.space_group_name_H-M   'P 1'
#
loop_
_entity.id
_entity.type
_entity.pdbx_description
1 polymer ?
#
loop_
_entity_poly.entity_id
_entity_poly.type
_entity_poly.pdbx_seq_one_letter_code
_entity_poly.pdbx_strand_id
1 'polypeptide(L)'
;MNCDDFLDALTSSDEGRQAAVRWHATSCPSCAALADVDARLKRELSAQEPLPQRMRAVWAAAADDSSKTRGTITSVQVRLASEGRNFVRQLRSPLYILPISAALLFLVFFPLGFWFVQGDRPVVHPGPGPGTSPAPAVAIRQIDASAELENLLAQVSALEAELNKTFKQADLVDVRREADILLATHSHW
;
A
#
# COMPACT_ATOMS: atom_id res chain seq x y z
N MET A 1 28.09 4.23 -3.74
CA MET A 1 26.62 4.07 -3.74
C MET A 1 26.16 4.08 -2.29
N ASN A 2 25.07 4.74 -1.97
CA ASN A 2 24.51 4.72 -0.61
C ASN A 2 23.68 3.44 -0.42
N CYS A 3 23.48 3.02 0.83
CA CYS A 3 22.65 1.85 1.14
C CYS A 3 21.18 2.08 0.70
N ASP A 4 20.68 3.31 0.79
CA ASP A 4 19.31 3.65 0.41
C ASP A 4 19.07 3.50 -1.11
N ASP A 5 20.10 3.74 -1.93
CA ASP A 5 20.01 3.61 -3.39
C ASP A 5 20.14 2.16 -3.87
N PHE A 6 20.49 1.24 -2.97
CA PHE A 6 20.85 -0.13 -3.31
C PHE A 6 19.67 -0.92 -3.88
N LEU A 7 18.50 -0.83 -3.24
CA LEU A 7 17.30 -1.55 -3.66
C LEU A 7 16.83 -1.11 -5.05
N ASP A 8 16.79 0.20 -5.28
CA ASP A 8 16.43 0.76 -6.59
C ASP A 8 17.43 0.34 -7.68
N ALA A 9 18.73 0.34 -7.37
CA ALA A 9 19.75 -0.11 -8.29
C ALA A 9 19.70 -1.63 -8.54
N LEU A 10 19.31 -2.44 -7.55
CA LEU A 10 19.19 -3.90 -7.63
C LEU A 10 18.06 -4.34 -8.58
N THR A 11 16.96 -3.58 -8.62
CA THR A 11 15.82 -3.84 -9.52
C THR A 11 15.98 -3.25 -10.92
N SER A 12 17.02 -2.43 -11.13
CA SER A 12 17.26 -1.79 -12.42
C SER A 12 17.69 -2.79 -13.50
N SER A 13 17.20 -2.59 -14.72
CA SER A 13 17.66 -3.31 -15.91
C SER A 13 19.00 -2.80 -16.48
N ASP A 14 19.56 -1.74 -15.91
CA ASP A 14 20.84 -1.16 -16.35
C ASP A 14 22.02 -1.98 -15.80
N GLU A 15 22.79 -2.58 -16.72
CA GLU A 15 23.95 -3.40 -16.41
C GLU A 15 25.02 -2.65 -15.61
N GLY A 16 25.20 -1.35 -15.89
CA GLY A 16 26.17 -0.51 -15.18
C GLY A 16 25.79 -0.34 -13.71
N ARG A 17 24.49 -0.14 -13.44
CA ARG A 17 23.97 -0.07 -12.06
C ARG A 17 24.08 -1.42 -11.35
N GLN A 18 23.80 -2.52 -12.05
CA GLN A 18 23.97 -3.86 -11.47
C GLN A 18 25.43 -4.19 -11.14
N ALA A 19 26.40 -3.70 -11.93
CA ALA A 19 27.82 -3.84 -11.60
C ALA A 19 28.18 -3.03 -10.34
N ALA A 20 27.66 -1.80 -10.21
CA ALA A 20 27.86 -0.98 -9.01
C ALA A 20 27.23 -1.61 -7.75
N VAL A 21 26.05 -2.22 -7.87
CA VAL A 21 25.39 -3.01 -6.79
C VAL A 21 26.28 -4.16 -6.34
N ARG A 22 26.80 -4.95 -7.28
CA ARG A 22 27.71 -6.07 -6.98
C ARG A 22 28.96 -5.60 -6.26
N TRP A 23 29.57 -4.50 -6.71
CA TRP A 23 30.75 -3.93 -6.05
C TRP A 23 30.43 -3.35 -4.67
N HIS A 24 29.27 -2.72 -4.48
CA HIS A 24 28.87 -2.22 -3.17
C HIS A 24 28.62 -3.36 -2.17
N ALA A 25 27.98 -4.45 -2.63
CA ALA A 25 27.70 -5.63 -1.81
C ALA A 25 28.98 -6.29 -1.28
N THR A 26 30.14 -6.19 -1.96
CA THR A 26 31.40 -6.72 -1.42
C THR A 26 31.95 -5.91 -0.24
N SER A 27 31.56 -4.63 -0.14
CA SER A 27 32.07 -3.70 0.87
C SER A 27 31.10 -3.48 2.03
N CYS A 28 29.81 -3.82 1.87
CA CYS A 28 28.75 -3.59 2.85
C CYS A 28 28.03 -4.90 3.22
N PRO A 29 28.18 -5.42 4.46
CA PRO A 29 27.60 -6.71 4.86
C PRO A 29 26.07 -6.77 4.82
N SER A 30 25.38 -5.68 5.14
CA SER A 30 23.90 -5.64 5.11
C SER A 30 23.38 -5.73 3.68
N CYS A 31 23.99 -5.00 2.75
CA CYS A 31 23.67 -5.06 1.33
C CYS A 31 24.08 -6.39 0.70
N ALA A 32 25.14 -7.04 1.20
CA ALA A 32 25.55 -8.38 0.77
C ALA A 32 24.44 -9.41 1.03
N ALA A 33 23.92 -9.45 2.26
CA ALA A 33 22.85 -10.37 2.64
C ALA A 33 21.59 -10.16 1.76
N LEU A 34 21.27 -8.91 1.44
CA LEU A 34 20.15 -8.57 0.57
C LEU A 34 20.37 -9.02 -0.88
N ALA A 35 21.60 -8.86 -1.40
CA ALA A 35 21.98 -9.36 -2.73
C ALA A 35 21.86 -10.89 -2.82
N ASP A 36 22.25 -11.60 -1.76
CA ASP A 36 22.16 -13.06 -1.70
C ASP A 36 20.71 -13.54 -1.71
N VAL A 37 19.81 -12.84 -0.99
CA VAL A 37 18.37 -13.13 -1.02
C VAL A 37 17.78 -12.91 -2.41
N ASP A 38 18.10 -11.80 -3.08
CA ASP A 38 17.65 -11.54 -4.46
C ASP A 38 18.19 -12.59 -5.44
N ALA A 39 19.47 -12.96 -5.34
CA ALA A 39 20.07 -13.99 -6.17
C ALA A 39 19.41 -15.37 -5.95
N ARG A 40 19.09 -15.71 -4.70
CA ARG A 40 18.36 -16.94 -4.37
C ARG A 40 16.94 -16.91 -4.94
N LEU A 41 16.21 -15.82 -4.76
CA LEU A 41 14.85 -15.66 -5.28
C LEU A 41 14.84 -15.77 -6.81
N LYS A 42 15.77 -15.11 -7.50
CA LYS A 42 15.92 -15.22 -8.97
C LYS A 42 16.18 -16.66 -9.40
N ARG A 43 17.01 -17.40 -8.66
CA ARG A 43 17.28 -18.82 -8.93
C ARG A 43 16.02 -19.67 -8.75
N GLU A 44 15.31 -19.51 -7.65
CA GLU A 44 14.06 -20.23 -7.36
C GLU A 44 12.98 -19.92 -8.40
N LEU A 45 12.83 -18.65 -8.81
CA LEU A 45 11.91 -18.23 -9.86
C LEU A 45 12.30 -18.76 -11.24
N SER A 46 13.61 -18.87 -11.53
CA SER A 46 14.09 -19.43 -12.80
C SER A 46 13.95 -20.95 -12.88
N ALA A 47 13.91 -21.63 -11.73
CA ALA A 47 13.76 -23.08 -11.64
C ALA A 47 12.30 -23.52 -11.84
N GLN A 48 11.33 -22.63 -11.58
CA GLN A 48 9.94 -22.89 -11.94
C GLN A 48 9.79 -22.82 -13.46
N GLU A 49 9.11 -23.83 -14.02
CA GLU A 49 8.78 -23.86 -15.43
C GLU A 49 8.03 -22.56 -15.79
N PRO A 50 8.46 -21.82 -16.83
CA PRO A 50 7.84 -20.55 -17.16
C PRO A 50 6.35 -20.76 -17.35
N LEU A 51 5.52 -19.86 -16.77
CA LEU A 51 4.07 -20.00 -16.86
C LEU A 51 3.65 -20.31 -18.30
N PRO A 52 2.81 -21.35 -18.52
CA PRO A 52 2.32 -21.69 -19.85
C PRO A 52 1.79 -20.44 -20.55
N GLN A 53 2.06 -20.31 -21.85
CA GLN A 53 1.77 -19.08 -22.60
C GLN A 53 0.31 -18.60 -22.43
N ARG A 54 -0.63 -19.54 -22.28
CA ARG A 54 -2.04 -19.24 -21.98
C ARG A 54 -2.24 -18.49 -20.65
N MET A 55 -1.53 -18.86 -19.59
CA MET A 55 -1.62 -18.18 -18.30
C MET A 55 -0.96 -16.81 -18.38
N ARG A 56 0.18 -16.69 -19.05
CA ARG A 56 0.82 -15.38 -19.29
C ARG A 56 -0.12 -14.41 -20.02
N ALA A 57 -0.88 -14.89 -21.00
CA ALA A 57 -1.87 -14.08 -21.69
C ALA A 57 -3.02 -13.61 -20.77
N VAL A 58 -3.52 -14.50 -19.88
CA VAL A 58 -4.54 -14.13 -18.88
C VAL A 58 -4.01 -13.08 -17.90
N TRP A 59 -2.78 -13.25 -17.41
CA TRP A 59 -2.15 -12.29 -16.51
C TRP A 59 -1.88 -10.94 -17.18
N ALA A 60 -1.42 -10.94 -18.43
CA ALA A 60 -1.22 -9.71 -19.21
C ALA A 60 -2.56 -8.97 -19.42
N ALA A 61 -3.62 -9.70 -19.80
CA ALA A 61 -4.95 -9.12 -19.96
C ALA A 61 -5.50 -8.54 -18.64
N ALA A 62 -5.31 -9.25 -17.52
CA ALA A 62 -5.74 -8.76 -16.21
C ALA A 62 -4.97 -7.50 -15.76
N ALA A 63 -3.68 -7.41 -16.07
CA ALA A 63 -2.87 -6.22 -15.81
C ALA A 63 -3.33 -5.02 -16.66
N ASP A 64 -3.65 -5.25 -17.94
CA ASP A 64 -4.19 -4.23 -18.83
C ASP A 64 -5.58 -3.74 -18.36
N ASP A 65 -6.47 -4.66 -17.96
CA ASP A 65 -7.80 -4.32 -17.44
C ASP A 65 -7.73 -3.54 -16.12
N SER A 66 -6.75 -3.85 -15.27
CA SER A 66 -6.49 -3.09 -14.04
C SER A 66 -6.08 -1.65 -14.34
N SER A 67 -5.28 -1.43 -15.40
CA SER A 67 -4.89 -0.09 -15.85
C SER A 67 -6.08 0.69 -16.42
N LYS A 68 -6.99 0.01 -17.13
CA LYS A 68 -8.19 0.60 -17.76
C LYS A 68 -9.29 0.94 -16.75
N THR A 69 -9.47 0.09 -15.75
CA THR A 69 -10.42 0.31 -14.65
C THR A 69 -9.96 1.48 -13.77
N ARG A 70 -8.66 1.55 -13.47
CA ARG A 70 -8.06 2.72 -12.79
C ARG A 70 -8.21 3.97 -13.66
N GLY A 71 -8.00 3.88 -14.97
CA GLY A 71 -8.17 5.00 -15.91
C GLY A 71 -9.57 5.63 -15.90
N THR A 72 -10.63 4.89 -15.59
CA THR A 72 -12.00 5.41 -15.60
C THR A 72 -12.30 6.24 -14.35
N ILE A 73 -11.79 5.82 -13.18
CA ILE A 73 -11.90 6.59 -11.93
C ILE A 73 -10.94 7.79 -11.95
N THR A 74 -9.75 7.65 -12.54
CA THR A 74 -8.78 8.75 -12.63
C THR A 74 -9.06 9.70 -13.80
N SER A 75 -9.88 9.35 -14.80
CA SER A 75 -10.16 10.24 -15.96
C SER A 75 -10.86 11.55 -15.58
N VAL A 76 -11.59 11.58 -14.46
CA VAL A 76 -12.16 12.81 -13.90
C VAL A 76 -11.06 13.67 -13.24
N GLN A 77 -9.99 13.07 -12.70
CA GLN A 77 -8.83 13.81 -12.17
C GLN A 77 -7.75 14.14 -13.21
N VAL A 78 -7.61 13.37 -14.29
CA VAL A 78 -6.55 13.58 -15.29
C VAL A 78 -6.82 14.82 -16.16
N ARG A 79 -8.08 15.25 -16.29
CA ARG A 79 -8.38 16.53 -16.97
C ARG A 79 -7.93 17.76 -16.17
N LEU A 80 -7.74 17.64 -14.85
CA LEU A 80 -7.06 18.66 -14.02
C LEU A 80 -5.52 18.50 -14.05
N ALA A 81 -5.00 17.30 -14.30
CA ALA A 81 -3.56 17.05 -14.34
C ALA A 81 -2.87 17.47 -15.66
N SER A 82 -3.61 17.63 -16.76
CA SER A 82 -3.02 18.08 -18.02
C SER A 82 -2.69 19.57 -18.05
N GLU A 83 -3.31 20.41 -17.21
CA GLU A 83 -2.86 21.80 -16.96
C GLU A 83 -1.70 21.87 -15.94
N GLY A 84 -1.50 20.82 -15.13
CA GLY A 84 -0.43 20.75 -14.12
C GLY A 84 0.96 20.40 -14.63
N ARG A 85 1.13 19.99 -15.90
CA ARG A 85 2.45 19.57 -16.42
C ARG A 85 3.46 20.71 -16.60
N ASN A 86 3.00 21.95 -16.72
CA ASN A 86 3.87 23.13 -16.65
C ASN A 86 4.27 23.48 -15.20
N PHE A 87 3.51 23.01 -14.20
CA PHE A 87 3.75 23.30 -12.79
C PHE A 87 4.89 22.47 -12.18
N VAL A 88 5.07 21.23 -12.65
CA VAL A 88 6.10 20.31 -12.12
C VAL A 88 7.53 20.75 -12.48
N ARG A 89 7.74 21.46 -13.60
CA ARG A 89 9.06 22.07 -13.89
C ARG A 89 9.37 23.26 -12.97
N GLN A 90 8.35 23.94 -12.46
CA GLN A 90 8.52 25.12 -11.60
C GLN A 90 8.78 24.75 -10.12
N LEU A 91 8.45 23.52 -9.71
CA LEU A 91 8.68 22.97 -8.37
C LEU A 91 10.08 22.33 -8.17
N ARG A 92 10.95 22.33 -9.19
CA ARG A 92 12.35 21.90 -9.05
C ARG A 92 13.26 22.97 -8.43
N SER A 93 12.67 24.03 -7.87
CA SER A 93 13.39 25.00 -7.06
C SER A 93 13.40 24.53 -5.60
N PRO A 94 14.58 24.35 -4.97
CA PRO A 94 14.70 23.77 -3.62
C PRO A 94 14.02 24.60 -2.52
N LEU A 95 13.53 25.81 -2.84
CA LEU A 95 12.78 26.67 -1.92
C LEU A 95 11.35 26.18 -1.61
N TYR A 96 10.75 25.30 -2.43
CA TYR A 96 9.37 24.84 -2.22
C TYR A 96 9.24 23.48 -1.51
N ILE A 97 10.36 22.78 -1.26
CA ILE A 97 10.33 21.46 -0.57
C ILE A 97 10.26 21.64 0.96
N LEU A 98 10.81 22.73 1.49
CA LEU A 98 10.79 23.06 2.93
C LEU A 98 9.38 23.20 3.54
N PRO A 99 8.37 23.84 2.91
CA PRO A 99 7.05 23.95 3.53
C PRO A 99 6.25 22.64 3.52
N ILE A 100 6.45 21.77 2.52
CA ILE A 100 5.69 20.51 2.41
C ILE A 100 6.14 19.51 3.47
N SER A 101 7.46 19.40 3.71
CA SER A 101 7.97 18.56 4.80
C SER A 101 7.54 19.08 6.17
N ALA A 102 7.51 20.40 6.38
CA ALA A 102 7.00 21.01 7.60
C ALA A 102 5.51 20.73 7.83
N ALA A 103 4.68 20.80 6.78
CA ALA A 103 3.25 20.50 6.88
C ALA A 103 2.97 19.03 7.21
N LEU A 104 3.74 18.09 6.63
CA LEU A 104 3.62 16.66 6.94
C LEU A 104 4.08 16.34 8.36
N LEU A 105 5.18 16.96 8.83
CA LEU A 105 5.59 16.85 10.23
C LEU A 105 4.51 17.44 11.15
N PHE A 106 3.91 18.57 10.81
CA PHE A 106 2.80 19.11 11.60
C PHE A 106 1.62 18.13 11.66
N LEU A 107 1.22 17.52 10.54
CA LEU A 107 0.10 16.57 10.51
C LEU A 107 0.34 15.33 11.38
N VAL A 108 1.58 14.85 11.47
CA VAL A 108 1.94 13.68 12.29
C VAL A 108 2.12 14.06 13.75
N PHE A 109 2.84 15.16 14.05
CA PHE A 109 3.19 15.53 15.43
C PHE A 109 2.09 16.29 16.17
N PHE A 110 1.19 17.01 15.46
CA PHE A 110 0.10 17.76 16.08
C PHE A 110 -0.88 16.89 16.88
N PRO A 111 -1.36 15.72 16.39
CA PRO A 111 -2.21 14.86 17.21
C PRO A 111 -1.46 14.29 18.42
N LEU A 112 -0.18 13.94 18.28
CA LEU A 112 0.66 13.44 19.39
C LEU A 112 0.88 14.49 20.49
N GLY A 113 1.10 15.75 20.12
CA GLY A 113 1.24 16.85 21.08
C GLY A 113 -0.07 17.17 21.82
N PHE A 114 -1.22 17.02 21.14
CA PHE A 114 -2.53 17.30 21.74
C PHE A 114 -2.87 16.34 22.89
N TRP A 115 -2.45 15.07 22.79
CA TRP A 115 -2.61 14.09 23.87
C TRP A 115 -1.75 14.41 25.12
N PHE A 116 -0.52 14.90 24.92
CA PHE A 116 0.34 15.30 26.05
C PHE A 116 -0.16 16.55 26.77
N VAL A 117 -0.77 17.50 26.06
CA VAL A 117 -1.30 18.74 26.66
C VAL A 117 -2.60 18.50 27.44
N GLN A 118 -3.36 17.44 27.16
CA GLN A 118 -4.58 17.12 27.91
C GLN A 118 -4.35 16.24 29.14
N GLY A 119 -3.21 15.55 29.25
CA GLY A 119 -2.93 14.62 30.36
C GLY A 119 -2.74 15.28 31.73
N ASP A 120 -2.18 16.49 31.78
CA ASP A 120 -1.80 17.15 33.03
C ASP A 120 -2.59 18.45 33.28
N ARG A 121 -3.93 18.39 33.23
CA ARG A 121 -4.71 19.43 33.90
C ARG A 121 -4.79 19.08 35.38
N PRO A 122 -4.08 19.79 36.28
CA PRO A 122 -4.27 19.60 37.70
C PRO A 122 -5.74 19.85 38.01
N VAL A 123 -6.39 18.88 38.63
CA VAL A 123 -7.74 19.01 39.15
C VAL A 123 -7.66 20.07 40.26
N VAL A 124 -7.88 21.33 39.90
CA VAL A 124 -8.03 22.42 40.85
C VAL A 124 -9.36 22.17 41.55
N HIS A 125 -9.30 21.69 42.79
CA HIS A 125 -10.46 21.65 43.66
C HIS A 125 -11.01 23.08 43.81
N PRO A 126 -12.27 23.35 43.42
CA PRO A 126 -12.85 24.67 43.58
C PRO A 126 -13.01 24.93 45.08
N GLY A 127 -12.18 25.82 45.62
CA GLY A 127 -12.45 26.45 46.91
C GLY A 127 -13.75 27.25 46.83
N PRO A 128 -14.53 27.34 47.91
CA PRO A 128 -15.82 28.02 47.91
C PRO A 128 -15.61 29.54 47.83
N GLY A 129 -15.53 30.06 46.62
CA GLY A 129 -15.57 31.49 46.32
C GLY A 129 -17.00 31.91 45.95
N PRO A 130 -17.56 32.97 46.58
CA PRO A 130 -18.91 33.42 46.27
C PRO A 130 -18.91 34.29 45.01
N GLY A 131 -19.81 33.94 44.08
CA GLY A 131 -20.23 34.83 43.00
C GLY A 131 -19.41 34.73 41.73
N THR A 132 -19.76 33.80 40.83
CA THR A 132 -19.44 33.98 39.40
C THR A 132 -20.55 33.38 38.53
N SER A 133 -20.97 34.22 37.58
CA SER A 133 -21.98 34.02 36.55
C SER A 133 -21.89 32.65 35.83
N PRO A 134 -23.03 32.04 35.43
CA PRO A 134 -23.03 30.72 34.78
C PRO A 134 -22.35 30.79 33.40
N ALA A 135 -21.21 30.12 33.26
CA ALA A 135 -20.59 29.86 31.97
C ALA A 135 -21.44 28.84 31.18
N PRO A 136 -21.64 29.02 29.85
CA PRO A 136 -22.45 28.12 29.05
C PRO A 136 -21.78 26.74 28.98
N ALA A 137 -22.51 25.72 29.44
CA ALA A 137 -22.10 24.33 29.37
C ALA A 137 -21.87 23.94 27.90
N VAL A 138 -20.62 23.70 27.53
CA VAL A 138 -20.27 23.11 26.23
C VAL A 138 -20.74 21.66 26.27
N ALA A 139 -21.88 21.39 25.62
CA ALA A 139 -22.39 20.05 25.43
C ALA A 139 -21.44 19.28 24.51
N ILE A 140 -20.60 18.44 25.10
CA ILE A 140 -19.80 17.45 24.39
C ILE A 140 -20.80 16.46 23.79
N ARG A 141 -21.08 16.59 22.49
CA ARG A 141 -21.86 15.60 21.75
C ARG A 141 -21.04 14.32 21.67
N GLN A 142 -21.42 13.30 22.44
CA GLN A 142 -20.95 11.94 22.19
C GLN A 142 -21.33 11.56 20.77
N ILE A 143 -20.33 11.38 19.92
CA ILE A 143 -20.52 10.82 18.58
C ILE A 143 -20.65 9.32 18.79
N ASP A 144 -21.85 8.81 18.56
CA ASP A 144 -22.11 7.38 18.62
C ASP A 144 -21.54 6.70 17.37
N ALA A 145 -20.28 6.28 17.45
CA ALA A 145 -19.56 5.59 16.38
C ALA A 145 -19.90 4.09 16.28
N SER A 146 -20.78 3.58 17.15
CA SER A 146 -21.12 2.15 17.20
C SER A 146 -21.78 1.68 15.90
N ALA A 147 -22.70 2.46 15.35
CA ALA A 147 -23.41 2.13 14.12
C ALA A 147 -22.47 2.06 12.90
N GLU A 148 -21.45 2.91 12.84
CA GLU A 148 -20.47 2.89 11.75
C GLU A 148 -19.55 1.66 11.85
N LEU A 149 -19.16 1.29 13.07
CA LEU A 149 -18.38 0.08 13.33
C LEU A 149 -19.15 -1.19 12.97
N GLU A 150 -20.44 -1.27 13.36
CA GLU A 150 -21.31 -2.40 13.01
C GLU A 150 -21.48 -2.53 11.49
N ASN A 151 -21.65 -1.41 10.79
CA ASN A 151 -21.72 -1.39 9.33
C ASN A 151 -20.41 -1.88 8.67
N LEU A 152 -19.25 -1.43 9.17
CA LEU A 152 -17.96 -1.88 8.68
C LEU A 152 -17.75 -3.38 8.91
N LEU A 153 -18.13 -3.89 10.08
CA LEU A 153 -18.07 -5.33 10.38
C LEU A 153 -18.97 -6.14 9.44
N ALA A 154 -20.18 -5.66 9.16
CA ALA A 154 -21.08 -6.29 8.20
C ALA A 154 -20.46 -6.34 6.80
N GLN A 155 -19.84 -5.24 6.34
CA GLN A 155 -19.17 -5.20 5.03
C GLN A 155 -17.98 -6.15 4.94
N VAL A 156 -17.15 -6.22 5.99
CA VAL A 156 -16.01 -7.17 6.03
C VAL A 156 -16.51 -8.61 5.96
N SER A 157 -17.56 -8.96 6.70
CA SER A 157 -18.14 -10.31 6.68
C SER A 157 -18.73 -10.68 5.31
N ALA A 158 -19.34 -9.71 4.62
CA ALA A 158 -19.88 -9.92 3.27
C ALA A 158 -18.75 -10.15 2.25
N LEU A 159 -17.66 -9.36 2.33
CA LEU A 159 -16.47 -9.54 1.49
C LEU A 159 -15.80 -10.89 1.74
N GLU A 160 -15.70 -11.33 3.00
CA GLU A 160 -15.15 -12.63 3.34
C GLU A 160 -15.99 -13.78 2.75
N ALA A 161 -17.32 -13.67 2.82
CA ALA A 161 -18.22 -14.63 2.20
C ALA A 161 -18.06 -14.69 0.67
N GLU A 162 -17.89 -13.53 0.02
CA GLU A 162 -17.66 -13.45 -1.41
C GLU A 162 -16.30 -14.04 -1.82
N LEU A 163 -15.24 -13.78 -1.05
CA LEU A 163 -13.92 -14.37 -1.27
C LEU A 163 -13.96 -15.89 -1.11
N ASN A 164 -14.60 -16.40 -0.06
CA ASN A 164 -14.79 -17.84 0.12
C ASN A 164 -15.59 -18.48 -1.03
N LYS A 165 -16.58 -17.76 -1.57
CA LYS A 165 -17.34 -18.22 -2.74
C LYS A 165 -16.47 -18.31 -3.99
N THR A 166 -15.66 -17.30 -4.26
CA THR A 166 -14.76 -17.29 -5.44
C THR A 166 -13.68 -18.37 -5.32
N PHE A 167 -13.16 -18.60 -4.12
CA PHE A 167 -12.20 -19.69 -3.86
C PHE A 167 -12.81 -21.07 -4.18
N LYS A 168 -14.01 -21.36 -3.67
CA LYS A 168 -14.71 -22.63 -3.99
C LYS A 168 -14.99 -22.78 -5.49
N GLN A 169 -15.28 -21.68 -6.18
CA GLN A 169 -15.49 -21.73 -7.62
C GLN A 169 -14.20 -22.03 -8.39
N ALA A 170 -13.06 -21.51 -7.93
CA ALA A 170 -11.75 -21.83 -8.49
C ALA A 170 -11.41 -23.32 -8.27
N ASP A 171 -11.61 -23.84 -7.05
CA ASP A 171 -11.38 -25.26 -6.74
C ASP A 171 -12.18 -26.19 -7.67
N LEU A 172 -13.46 -25.87 -7.94
CA LEU A 172 -14.28 -26.66 -8.85
C LEU A 172 -13.76 -26.65 -10.29
N VAL A 173 -13.19 -25.53 -10.75
CA VAL A 173 -12.59 -25.42 -12.08
C VAL A 173 -11.32 -26.26 -12.15
N ASP A 174 -10.51 -26.25 -11.10
CA ASP A 174 -9.28 -27.04 -11.03
C ASP A 174 -9.58 -28.55 -10.99
N VAL A 175 -10.54 -28.98 -10.17
CA VAL A 175 -11.01 -30.39 -10.15
C VAL A 175 -11.54 -30.82 -11.51
N ARG A 176 -12.32 -29.96 -12.19
CA ARG A 176 -12.82 -30.26 -13.54
C ARG A 176 -11.67 -30.41 -14.53
N ARG A 177 -10.67 -29.53 -14.48
CA ARG A 177 -9.50 -29.59 -15.33
C ARG A 177 -8.68 -30.86 -15.09
N GLU A 178 -8.54 -31.28 -13.84
CA GLU A 178 -7.87 -32.55 -13.49
C GLU A 178 -8.63 -33.76 -14.05
N ALA A 179 -9.96 -33.77 -13.91
CA ALA A 179 -10.81 -34.81 -14.49
C ALA A 179 -10.67 -34.88 -16.03
N ASP A 180 -10.64 -33.73 -16.71
CA ASP A 180 -10.45 -33.66 -18.17
C ASP A 180 -9.09 -34.21 -18.60
N ILE A 181 -8.02 -33.95 -17.83
CA ILE A 181 -6.68 -34.51 -18.08
C ILE A 181 -6.68 -36.04 -17.92
N LEU A 182 -7.32 -36.56 -16.86
CA LEU A 182 -7.44 -38.00 -16.64
C LEU A 182 -8.22 -38.68 -17.76
N LEU A 183 -9.35 -38.11 -18.18
CA LEU A 183 -10.15 -38.61 -19.29
C LEU A 183 -9.37 -38.63 -20.60
N ALA A 184 -8.64 -37.55 -20.92
CA ALA A 184 -7.80 -37.48 -22.11
C ALA A 184 -6.72 -38.57 -22.10
N THR A 185 -6.08 -38.79 -20.95
CA THR A 185 -5.04 -39.81 -20.77
C THR A 185 -5.57 -41.22 -21.00
N HIS A 186 -6.79 -41.51 -20.56
CA HIS A 186 -7.42 -42.83 -20.75
C HIS A 186 -8.04 -43.04 -22.14
N SER A 187 -8.39 -41.98 -22.87
CA SER A 187 -8.98 -42.07 -24.21
C SER A 187 -8.00 -42.51 -25.32
N HIS A 188 -6.70 -42.54 -25.02
CA HIS A 188 -5.64 -42.93 -25.95
C HIS A 188 -5.23 -44.41 -25.88
N TRP A 189 -5.87 -45.19 -25.00
CA TRP A 189 -5.67 -46.64 -24.84
C TRP A 189 -6.85 -47.41 -25.42
#